data_AF-A0A9D4G5Y4-F1
#
_entry.id   AF-A0A9D4G5Y4-F1
#
_cell.length_a   1.000
_cell.length_b   1.000
_cell.length_c   1.000
_cell.angle_alpha   90.00
_cell.angle_beta   90.00
_cell.angle_gamma   90.00
#
_symmetry.space_group_name_H-M   'P 1'
#
loop_
_entity.id
_entity.type
_entity.pdbx_description
1 polymer ?
#
loop_
_entity_poly.entity_id
_entity_poly.type
_entity_poly.pdbx_seq_one_letter_code
_entity_poly.pdbx_strand_id
1 'polypeptide(L)'
;MCECVVYVGETERQIRERMREHLRDVRLHKEKPITTHFDSSHCDDNMYFSVLETINIAGRQDRVIREALWIKRLKTMKPFGCNVKDSVFKSATLIDSI
;
A
#
# COMPACT_ATOMS: atom_id res chain seq x y z
N MET A 1 -14.11 -9.84 14.80
CA MET A 1 -13.23 -10.72 14.01
C MET A 1 -12.45 -9.83 13.06
N CYS A 2 -11.13 -9.94 13.04
CA CYS A 2 -10.33 -9.20 12.09
C CYS A 2 -10.31 -9.94 10.76
N GLU A 3 -10.82 -9.30 9.72
CA GLU A 3 -10.61 -9.74 8.36
C GLU A 3 -9.16 -9.41 7.99
N CYS A 4 -8.42 -10.40 7.46
CA CYS A 4 -7.08 -10.19 6.93
C CYS A 4 -7.14 -9.19 5.76
N VAL A 5 -6.98 -7.90 6.06
CA VAL A 5 -7.01 -6.83 5.07
C VAL A 5 -5.68 -6.75 4.32
N VAL A 6 -5.77 -6.43 3.03
CA VAL A 6 -4.60 -6.29 2.17
C VAL A 6 -4.34 -4.81 1.88
N TYR A 7 -3.07 -4.44 1.85
CA TYR A 7 -2.57 -3.14 1.41
C TYR A 7 -1.59 -3.33 0.26
N VAL A 8 -1.69 -2.51 -0.78
CA VAL A 8 -0.73 -2.44 -1.88
C VAL A 8 -0.04 -1.09 -1.85
N GLY A 9 1.29 -1.09 -2.00
CA GLY A 9 2.14 0.10 -2.01
C GLY A 9 3.28 -0.03 -3.01
N GLU A 10 3.63 1.04 -3.72
CA GLU A 10 4.87 1.10 -4.52
C GLU A 10 6.09 1.57 -3.69
N THR A 11 7.29 1.21 -4.15
CA THR A 11 8.53 1.73 -3.59
C THR A 11 9.68 1.68 -4.59
N GLU A 12 10.50 2.73 -4.63
CA GLU A 12 11.84 2.72 -5.25
C GLU A 12 12.94 2.26 -4.30
N ARG A 13 12.64 2.21 -3.00
CA ARG A 13 13.61 1.86 -1.96
C ARG A 13 13.79 0.35 -1.91
N GLN A 14 14.81 -0.08 -1.18
CA GLN A 14 14.96 -1.49 -0.88
C GLN A 14 13.73 -1.98 -0.12
N ILE A 15 13.19 -3.13 -0.52
CA ILE A 15 11.99 -3.73 0.08
C ILE A 15 12.14 -3.83 1.61
N ARG A 16 13.32 -4.21 2.10
CA ARG A 16 13.64 -4.30 3.54
C ARG A 16 13.44 -2.97 4.27
N GLU A 17 13.82 -1.86 3.65
CA GLU A 17 13.63 -0.53 4.24
C GLU A 17 12.15 -0.19 4.29
N ARG A 18 11.42 -0.41 3.20
CA ARG A 18 9.99 -0.13 3.14
C ARG A 18 9.19 -0.93 4.18
N MET A 19 9.54 -2.20 4.37
CA MET A 19 8.95 -3.04 5.42
C MET A 19 9.20 -2.46 6.82
N ARG A 20 10.44 -2.06 7.12
CA ARG A 20 10.80 -1.45 8.41
C ARG A 20 10.07 -0.13 8.66
N GLU A 21 9.88 0.68 7.62
CA GLU A 21 9.13 1.93 7.73
C GLU A 21 7.68 1.68 8.10
N HIS A 22 7.03 0.70 7.45
CA HIS A 22 5.66 0.31 7.80
C HIS A 22 5.56 -0.20 9.23
N LEU A 23 6.45 -1.10 9.66
CA LEU A 23 6.48 -1.60 11.04
C LEU A 23 6.66 -0.47 12.06
N ARG A 24 7.60 0.45 11.79
CA ARG A 24 7.83 1.61 12.66
C ARG A 24 6.62 2.53 12.70
N ASP A 25 5.98 2.80 11.56
CA ASP A 25 4.84 3.69 11.50
C ASP A 25 3.62 3.12 12.24
N VAL A 26 3.42 1.79 12.18
CA VAL A 26 2.42 1.07 12.99
C VAL A 26 2.73 1.23 14.48
N ARG A 27 3.96 0.95 14.93
CA ARG A 27 4.35 1.10 16.34
C ARG A 27 4.17 2.52 16.88
N LEU A 28 4.40 3.51 16.03
CA LEU A 28 4.27 4.92 16.37
C LEU A 28 2.86 5.48 16.14
N HIS A 29 1.89 4.66 15.73
CA HIS A 29 0.50 5.07 15.48
C HIS A 29 0.40 6.29 14.56
N LYS A 30 1.27 6.38 13.54
CA LYS A 30 1.23 7.52 12.60
C LYS A 30 0.01 7.42 11.72
N GLU A 31 -0.69 8.51 11.42
CA GLU A 31 -1.86 8.48 10.53
C GLU A 31 -1.50 8.10 9.08
N LYS A 32 -1.66 6.82 8.74
CA LYS A 32 -1.46 6.26 7.40
C LYS A 32 -2.52 5.20 7.13
N PRO A 33 -2.83 4.90 5.86
CA PRO A 33 -3.86 3.90 5.53
C PRO A 33 -3.64 2.53 6.19
N ILE A 34 -2.37 2.11 6.31
CA ILE A 34 -1.99 0.85 6.94
C ILE A 34 -2.14 0.89 8.47
N THR A 35 -1.75 1.98 9.14
CA THR A 35 -1.74 2.08 10.60
C THR A 35 -3.13 2.20 11.18
N THR A 36 -4.05 2.89 10.49
CA THR A 36 -5.47 2.97 10.90
C THR A 36 -6.11 1.60 11.09
N HIS A 37 -5.64 0.56 10.39
CA HIS A 37 -6.09 -0.81 10.64
C HIS A 37 -5.56 -1.34 11.98
N PHE A 38 -4.27 -1.16 12.25
CA PHE A 38 -3.61 -1.67 13.45
C PHE A 38 -4.07 -0.95 14.73
N ASP A 39 -4.37 0.35 14.67
CA ASP A 39 -4.84 1.14 15.81
C ASP A 39 -6.15 0.62 16.41
N SER A 40 -6.93 -0.18 15.67
CA SER A 40 -8.27 -0.59 16.06
C SER A 40 -8.37 -1.92 16.84
N SER A 41 -7.34 -2.79 16.82
CA SER A 41 -7.32 -4.06 17.59
C SER A 41 -6.11 -4.99 17.34
N HIS A 42 -5.05 -4.57 16.64
CA HIS A 42 -4.01 -5.51 16.19
C HIS A 42 -2.63 -5.26 16.78
N CYS A 43 -1.98 -6.36 17.17
CA CYS A 43 -0.55 -6.39 17.45
C CYS A 43 0.22 -6.33 16.12
N ASP A 44 1.30 -5.56 16.09
CA ASP A 44 2.18 -5.33 14.94
C ASP A 44 2.85 -6.60 14.40
N ASP A 45 2.84 -7.67 15.19
CA ASP A 45 3.38 -8.99 14.85
C ASP A 45 2.62 -9.74 13.74
N ASN A 46 1.42 -9.28 13.37
CA ASN A 46 0.60 -9.92 12.33
C ASN A 46 0.77 -9.32 10.92
N MET A 47 1.84 -8.57 10.66
CA MET A 47 2.08 -7.98 9.34
C MET A 47 2.96 -8.87 8.46
N TYR A 48 2.39 -9.33 7.34
CA TYR A 48 3.09 -10.09 6.31
C TYR A 48 3.33 -9.23 5.07
N PHE A 49 4.44 -9.49 4.39
CA PHE A 49 4.83 -8.76 3.18
C PHE A 49 5.11 -9.74 2.04
N SER A 50 4.64 -9.39 0.84
CA SER A 50 4.95 -10.12 -0.37
C SER A 50 5.20 -9.14 -1.52
N VAL A 51 6.13 -9.49 -2.41
CA VAL A 51 6.42 -8.71 -3.62
C VAL A 51 5.46 -9.18 -4.71
N LEU A 52 4.64 -8.26 -5.23
CA LEU A 52 3.73 -8.57 -6.35
C LEU A 52 4.43 -8.47 -7.70
N GLU A 53 5.30 -7.48 -7.87
CA GLU A 53 5.94 -7.17 -9.13
C GLU A 53 7.26 -6.42 -8.90
N THR A 54 8.28 -6.72 -9.70
CA THR A 54 9.54 -5.96 -9.76
C THR A 54 9.64 -5.33 -11.14
N ILE A 55 9.83 -4.01 -11.19
CA ILE A 55 9.88 -3.26 -12.44
C ILE A 55 11.30 -2.71 -12.59
N ASN A 56 12.05 -3.25 -13.56
CA ASN A 56 13.49 -2.99 -13.66
C ASN A 56 13.84 -1.67 -14.37
N ILE A 57 12.96 -1.18 -15.25
CA ILE A 57 13.13 0.08 -15.99
C ILE A 57 11.75 0.72 -16.07
N ALA A 58 11.49 1.68 -15.18
CA ALA A 58 10.21 2.38 -15.11
C ALA A 58 10.39 3.76 -14.51
N GLY A 59 9.76 4.74 -15.13
CA GLY A 59 9.60 6.05 -14.52
C GLY A 59 8.64 5.99 -13.33
N ARG A 60 8.59 7.07 -12.56
CA ARG A 60 7.64 7.21 -11.46
C ARG A 60 6.19 6.93 -11.90
N GLN A 61 5.82 7.39 -13.09
CA GLN A 61 4.47 7.23 -13.63
C GLN A 61 4.10 5.76 -13.81
N ASP A 62 5.00 4.96 -14.39
CA ASP A 62 4.75 3.53 -14.61
C ASP A 62 4.48 2.81 -13.28
N ARG A 63 5.31 3.05 -12.25
CA ARG A 63 5.12 2.39 -10.94
C ARG A 63 3.79 2.74 -10.30
N VAL A 64 3.38 4.01 -10.39
CA VAL A 64 2.10 4.49 -9.88
C VAL A 64 0.94 3.83 -10.64
N ILE A 65 1.03 3.72 -11.97
CA ILE A 65 0.03 3.01 -12.78
C ILE A 65 -0.03 1.53 -12.39
N ARG A 66 1.13 0.87 -12.21
CA ARG A 66 1.18 -0.54 -11.76
C ARG A 66 0.59 -0.73 -10.37
N GLU A 67 0.88 0.17 -9.43
CA GLU A 67 0.25 0.18 -8.10
C GLU A 67 -1.27 0.23 -8.20
N ALA A 68 -1.81 1.17 -8.99
CA ALA A 68 -3.25 1.30 -9.21
C ALA A 68 -3.89 0.05 -9.83
N LEU A 69 -3.22 -0.57 -10.80
CA LEU A 69 -3.69 -1.82 -11.41
C LEU A 69 -3.75 -2.96 -10.38
N TRP A 70 -2.74 -3.09 -9.51
CA TRP A 70 -2.74 -4.09 -8.45
C TRP A 70 -3.80 -3.82 -7.37
N ILE A 71 -3.97 -2.56 -6.95
CA ILE A 71 -5.04 -2.14 -6.03
C ILE A 71 -6.41 -2.55 -6.58
N LYS A 72 -6.67 -2.25 -7.86
CA LYS A 72 -7.93 -2.60 -8.53
C LYS A 72 -8.11 -4.12 -8.63
N ARG A 73 -7.06 -4.83 -9.05
CA ARG A 73 -7.09 -6.29 -9.26
C ARG A 73 -7.31 -7.07 -7.97
N LEU A 74 -6.65 -6.66 -6.89
CA LEU A 74 -6.73 -7.31 -5.58
C LEU A 74 -7.86 -6.75 -4.70
N LYS A 75 -8.60 -5.74 -5.18
CA LYS A 75 -9.72 -5.09 -4.47
C LYS A 75 -9.32 -4.59 -3.08
N THR A 76 -8.14 -3.98 -2.96
CA THR A 76 -7.59 -3.57 -1.65
C THR A 76 -8.10 -2.22 -1.17
N MET A 77 -9.06 -1.60 -1.87
CA MET A 77 -9.68 -0.34 -1.46
C MET A 77 -10.66 -0.58 -0.31
N LYS A 78 -10.76 0.37 0.63
CA LYS A 78 -11.84 0.37 1.62
C LYS A 78 -13.22 0.30 0.93
N PRO A 79 -14.17 -0.51 1.43
CA PRO A 79 -14.12 -1.26 2.69
C PRO A 79 -13.43 -2.63 2.62
N PHE A 80 -13.03 -3.11 1.44
CA PHE A 80 -12.52 -4.48 1.24
C PHE A 80 -11.01 -4.65 1.51
N GLY A 81 -10.29 -3.55 1.73
CA GLY A 81 -8.88 -3.56 2.13
C GLY A 81 -8.44 -2.23 2.76
N CYS A 82 -7.12 -1.98 2.80
CA CYS A 82 -6.54 -0.83 3.49
C CYS A 82 -6.26 0.39 2.62
N ASN A 83 -6.25 0.27 1.30
CA ASN A 83 -6.01 1.42 0.41
C ASN A 83 -7.21 2.40 0.48
N VAL A 84 -6.92 3.70 0.41
CA VAL A 84 -7.91 4.79 0.47
C VAL A 84 -7.95 5.56 -0.84
N LYS A 85 -8.96 6.41 -1.05
CA LYS A 85 -9.13 7.18 -2.31
C LYS A 85 -7.86 7.92 -2.74
N ASP A 86 -7.12 8.51 -1.79
CA ASP A 86 -5.86 9.21 -2.06
C ASP A 86 -4.75 8.29 -2.61
N SER A 87 -4.82 6.98 -2.34
CA SER A 87 -3.92 5.99 -2.93
C SER A 87 -4.13 5.88 -4.44
N VAL A 88 -5.35 6.09 -4.93
CA VAL A 88 -5.70 6.04 -6.35
C VAL A 88 -5.57 7.41 -7.00
N PHE A 89 -5.85 8.51 -6.30
CA PHE A 89 -5.72 9.86 -6.88
C PHE A 89 -4.28 10.24 -7.25
N LYS A 90 -3.28 9.71 -6.54
CA LYS A 90 -1.87 9.76 -6.98
C LYS A 90 -1.66 9.17 -8.37
N SER A 91 -2.54 8.27 -8.79
CA SER A 91 -2.46 7.51 -10.04
C SER A 91 -3.42 8.02 -11.12
N ALA A 92 -4.64 8.44 -10.74
CA ALA A 92 -5.67 8.87 -11.69
C ALA A 92 -5.31 10.17 -12.42
N THR A 93 -4.69 11.13 -11.73
CA THR A 93 -4.22 12.40 -12.35
C THR A 93 -3.18 12.21 -13.44
N LEU A 94 -2.53 11.03 -13.49
CA LEU A 94 -1.57 10.67 -14.53
C LEU A 94 -2.19 9.89 -15.69
N ILE A 95 -3.31 9.18 -15.47
CA ILE A 95 -3.99 8.40 -16.50
C ILE A 95 -4.84 9.31 -17.40
N ASP A 96 -5.42 10.38 -16.84
CA ASP A 96 -6.21 11.37 -17.61
C ASP A 96 -5.33 12.37 -18.41
N SER A 97 -4.01 12.19 -18.39
CA SER A 97 -3.02 13.06 -19.07
C SER A 97 -2.35 12.38 -20.28
N ILE A 98 -2.84 11.20 -20.69
CA ILE A 98 -2.43 10.44 -21.90
C ILE A 98 -3.66 10.29 -22.79
#